data_AF-A0A6A4DDF5-F1
#
_entry.id   AF-A0A6A4DDF5-F1
#
_cell.length_a   1.000
_cell.length_b   1.000
_cell.length_c   1.000
_cell.angle_alpha   90.00
_cell.angle_beta   90.00
_cell.angle_gamma   90.00
#
_symmetry.space_group_name_H-M   'P 1'
#
loop_
_entity.id
_entity.type
_entity.pdbx_description
1 polymer ?
#
loop_
_entity_poly.entity_id
_entity_poly.type
_entity_poly.pdbx_seq_one_letter_code
_entity_poly.pdbx_strand_id
1 'polypeptide(L)'
;MYARYFPKDMYWGTFSETGHRHEWASAVVWLDNPALEKPKILAVSTSQADGVYRIVKNGPPLCGRYSCAPRFTECINGTSPMLMYGLGIYGGSMLTLTDKRVGETQDLIMWEQLTEEARGALSETDFGKKAKVPFIDVNFNANLETSRPFL
;
A
#
# COMPACT_ATOMS: atom_id res chain seq x y z
N MET A 1 -1.51 -9.26 0.60
CA MET A 1 -0.79 -7.99 0.38
C MET A 1 -0.75 -7.75 -1.12
N TYR A 2 -0.91 -6.50 -1.56
CA TYR A 2 -0.77 -6.07 -2.95
C TYR A 2 0.42 -5.13 -3.02
N ALA A 3 1.18 -5.18 -4.11
CA ALA A 3 2.31 -4.29 -4.32
C ALA A 3 2.44 -3.89 -5.79
N ARG A 4 2.98 -2.69 -6.02
CA ARG A 4 3.22 -2.14 -7.35
C ARG A 4 4.63 -1.56 -7.40
N TYR A 5 5.35 -1.92 -8.46
CA TYR A 5 6.66 -1.38 -8.77
C TYR A 5 6.55 -0.13 -9.63
N PHE A 6 7.36 0.87 -9.32
CA PHE A 6 7.57 2.04 -10.15
C PHE A 6 9.06 2.18 -10.49
N PRO A 7 9.43 2.53 -11.74
CA PRO A 7 10.83 2.66 -12.12
C PRO A 7 11.61 3.75 -11.38
N LYS A 8 10.92 4.77 -10.87
CA LYS A 8 11.49 5.88 -10.09
C LYS A 8 10.45 6.46 -9.12
N ASP A 9 10.92 6.98 -7.99
CA ASP A 9 10.21 7.96 -7.18
C ASP A 9 10.92 9.31 -7.30
N MET A 10 10.15 10.36 -7.58
CA MET A 10 10.66 11.71 -7.81
C MET A 10 9.70 12.72 -7.18
N TYR A 11 10.24 13.57 -6.29
CA TYR A 11 9.46 14.54 -5.54
C TYR A 11 10.25 15.82 -5.30
N TRP A 12 9.53 16.87 -4.90
CA TRP A 12 10.15 18.14 -4.55
C TRP A 12 10.62 18.12 -3.10
N GLY A 13 11.93 18.24 -2.89
CA GLY A 13 12.52 18.42 -1.56
C GLY A 13 12.48 19.88 -1.11
N THR A 14 13.08 20.19 0.04
CA THR A 14 13.07 21.56 0.60
C THR A 14 13.68 22.61 -0.33
N PHE A 15 14.65 22.23 -1.17
CA PHE A 15 15.39 23.17 -2.03
C PHE A 15 15.63 22.69 -3.48
N SER A 16 15.26 21.46 -3.83
CA SER A 16 15.47 20.92 -5.18
C SER A 16 14.59 19.70 -5.46
N GLU A 17 14.49 19.31 -6.74
CA GLU A 17 14.05 17.96 -7.10
C GLU A 17 14.95 16.92 -6.45
N THR A 18 14.33 15.90 -5.88
CA THR A 18 15.00 14.78 -5.22
C THR A 18 14.21 13.50 -5.50
N GLY A 19 14.79 12.35 -5.15
CA GLY A 19 14.17 11.07 -5.42
C GLY A 19 15.18 9.93 -5.45
N HIS A 20 14.75 8.81 -6.02
CA HIS A 20 15.60 7.65 -6.25
C HIS A 20 15.06 6.79 -7.39
N ARG A 21 15.96 5.98 -7.94
CA ARG A 21 15.60 4.88 -8.82
C ARG A 21 14.87 3.82 -8.01
N HIS A 22 13.85 3.22 -8.61
CA HIS A 22 12.98 2.21 -8.03
C HIS A 22 12.10 2.72 -6.89
N GLU A 23 10.88 2.20 -6.84
CA GLU A 23 9.95 2.37 -5.74
C GLU A 23 8.99 1.17 -5.70
N TRP A 24 8.64 0.75 -4.49
CA TRP A 24 7.70 -0.35 -4.24
C TRP A 24 6.63 0.13 -3.28
N ALA A 25 5.45 0.45 -3.82
CA ALA A 25 4.29 0.75 -3.00
C ALA A 25 3.53 -0.53 -2.67
N SER A 26 2.97 -0.63 -1.47
CA SER A 26 2.15 -1.78 -1.07
C SER A 26 0.92 -1.41 -0.23
N ALA A 27 -0.09 -2.26 -0.33
CA ALA A 27 -1.29 -2.22 0.48
C ALA A 27 -1.59 -3.60 1.07
N VAL A 28 -2.03 -3.63 2.32
CA VAL A 28 -2.51 -4.83 2.99
C VAL A 28 -4.00 -4.66 3.27
N VAL A 29 -4.81 -5.57 2.73
CA VAL A 29 -6.26 -5.62 2.93
C VAL A 29 -6.52 -6.68 3.98
N TRP A 30 -7.08 -6.26 5.11
CA TRP A 30 -7.39 -7.14 6.24
C TRP A 30 -8.84 -7.56 6.16
N LEU A 31 -9.06 -8.87 6.04
CA LEU A 31 -10.37 -9.49 5.98
C LEU A 31 -10.72 -10.12 7.33
N ASP A 32 -12.02 -10.30 7.59
CA ASP A 32 -12.49 -11.08 8.73
C ASP A 32 -12.19 -12.57 8.56
N ASN A 33 -12.63 -13.16 7.45
CA ASN A 33 -12.38 -14.55 7.10
C ASN A 33 -12.49 -14.74 5.58
N PRO A 34 -11.38 -15.08 4.89
CA PRO A 34 -11.39 -15.29 3.44
C PRO A 34 -12.20 -16.52 2.99
N ALA A 35 -12.55 -17.44 3.90
CA ALA A 35 -13.36 -18.62 3.58
C ALA A 35 -14.87 -18.34 3.47
N LEU A 36 -15.33 -17.12 3.82
CA LEU A 36 -16.72 -16.71 3.66
C LEU A 36 -17.03 -16.40 2.20
N GLU A 37 -18.29 -16.58 1.78
CA GLU A 37 -18.74 -16.21 0.43
C GLU A 37 -18.57 -14.71 0.16
N LYS A 38 -18.77 -13.88 1.20
CA LYS A 38 -18.63 -12.42 1.16
C LYS A 38 -17.80 -11.94 2.35
N PRO A 39 -16.46 -12.06 2.30
CA PRO A 39 -15.58 -11.57 3.35
C PRO A 39 -15.74 -10.07 3.54
N LYS A 40 -15.66 -9.61 4.78
CA LYS A 40 -15.72 -8.18 5.13
C LYS A 40 -14.31 -7.63 5.22
N ILE A 41 -14.10 -6.47 4.59
CA ILE A 41 -12.86 -5.71 4.78
C ILE A 41 -12.94 -4.99 6.13
N LEU A 42 -12.03 -5.37 7.04
CA LEU A 42 -11.91 -4.81 8.38
C LEU A 42 -11.01 -3.59 8.43
N ALA A 43 -9.94 -3.58 7.62
CA ALA A 43 -9.03 -2.46 7.50
C ALA A 43 -8.25 -2.53 6.19
N VAL A 44 -7.68 -1.40 5.79
CA VAL A 44 -6.67 -1.33 4.72
C VAL A 44 -5.49 -0.55 5.24
N SER A 45 -4.30 -1.09 5.01
CA SER A 45 -3.03 -0.52 5.46
C SER A 45 -2.18 -0.19 4.24
N THR A 46 -1.71 1.05 4.09
CA THR A 46 -0.96 1.50 2.90
C THR A 46 0.43 2.01 3.24
N SER A 47 1.42 1.62 2.44
CA SER A 47 2.82 2.00 2.65
C SER A 47 3.03 3.50 2.48
N GLN A 48 3.84 4.07 3.38
CA GLN A 48 4.30 5.45 3.36
C GLN A 48 5.79 5.50 2.97
N ALA A 49 6.28 6.71 2.64
CA ALA A 49 7.63 6.93 2.13
C ALA A 49 8.77 6.53 3.11
N ASP A 50 8.47 6.41 4.40
CA ASP A 50 9.41 5.99 5.45
C ASP A 50 9.37 4.47 5.74
N GLY A 51 8.56 3.72 4.99
CA GLY A 51 8.33 2.29 5.19
C GLY A 51 7.30 1.97 6.28
N VAL A 52 6.70 2.97 6.92
CA VAL A 52 5.60 2.78 7.88
C VAL A 52 4.30 2.56 7.10
N TYR A 53 3.35 1.84 7.71
CA TYR A 53 2.01 1.68 7.16
C TYR A 53 1.03 2.64 7.81
N ARG A 54 0.25 3.34 6.98
CA ARG A 54 -0.95 4.05 7.43
C ARG A 54 -2.12 3.07 7.47
N ILE A 55 -2.71 2.87 8.63
CA ILE A 55 -3.82 1.93 8.84
C ILE A 55 -5.13 2.69 8.89
N VAL A 56 -6.10 2.30 8.07
CA VAL A 56 -7.47 2.83 8.10
C VAL A 56 -8.43 1.69 8.39
N LYS A 57 -9.09 1.74 9.55
CA LYS A 57 -10.06 0.73 9.99
C LYS A 57 -11.46 1.03 9.48
N ASN A 58 -12.25 -0.01 9.28
CA ASN A 58 -13.69 0.09 9.01
C ASN A 58 -14.41 0.51 10.29
N GLY A 59 -14.58 1.82 10.47
CA GLY A 59 -15.14 2.43 11.66
C GLY A 59 -15.60 3.87 11.42
N PRO A 60 -16.04 4.58 12.47
CA PRO A 60 -16.44 5.97 12.33
C PRO A 60 -15.28 6.82 11.80
N PRO A 61 -15.55 7.79 10.90
CA PRO A 61 -14.51 8.63 10.35
C PRO A 61 -13.86 9.48 11.44
N LEU A 62 -12.57 9.73 11.30
CA LEU A 62 -11.88 10.71 12.14
C LEU A 62 -12.36 12.10 11.75
N CYS A 63 -12.92 12.81 12.73
CA CYS A 63 -13.38 14.19 12.56
C CYS A 63 -12.43 15.15 13.27
N GLY A 64 -11.90 16.12 12.52
CA GLY A 64 -11.23 17.29 13.07
C GLY A 64 -12.21 18.42 13.37
N ARG A 65 -11.68 19.58 13.78
CA ARG A 65 -12.48 20.76 14.15
C ARG A 65 -13.35 21.31 13.00
N TYR A 66 -12.91 21.15 11.75
CA TYR A 66 -13.51 21.79 10.58
C TYR A 66 -13.98 20.80 9.49
N SER A 67 -13.57 19.53 9.55
CA SER A 67 -13.93 18.52 8.56
C SER A 67 -13.73 17.11 9.11
N CYS A 68 -14.40 16.14 8.48
CA CYS A 68 -14.17 14.72 8.72
C CYS A 68 -13.45 14.09 7.54
N ALA A 69 -12.64 13.07 7.82
CA ALA A 69 -12.17 12.16 6.79
C ALA A 69 -13.36 11.45 6.11
N PRO A 70 -13.23 11.05 4.84
CA PRO A 70 -14.22 10.20 4.18
C PRO A 70 -14.49 8.93 5.00
N ARG A 71 -15.71 8.42 4.93
CA ARG A 71 -16.04 7.14 5.59
C ARG A 71 -15.26 6.02 4.92
N PHE A 72 -14.87 5.01 5.70
CA PHE A 72 -14.15 3.85 5.15
C PHE A 72 -14.89 3.23 3.95
N THR A 73 -16.22 3.09 4.04
CA THR A 73 -17.07 2.55 2.97
C THR A 73 -17.08 3.40 1.70
N GLU A 74 -16.81 4.71 1.79
CA GLU A 74 -16.70 5.58 0.61
C GLU A 74 -15.41 5.31 -0.16
N CYS A 75 -14.37 4.83 0.52
CA CYS A 75 -13.10 4.43 -0.08
C CYS A 75 -13.09 3.00 -0.64
N ILE A 76 -14.18 2.23 -0.48
CA ILE A 76 -14.35 0.90 -1.05
C ILE A 76 -15.33 0.97 -2.23
N ASN A 77 -14.98 0.33 -3.35
CA ASN A 77 -15.88 0.14 -4.49
C ASN A 77 -16.21 -1.35 -4.63
N GLY A 78 -17.41 -1.76 -4.19
CA GLY A 78 -17.77 -3.17 -4.09
C GLY A 78 -16.88 -3.89 -3.07
N THR A 79 -15.97 -4.72 -3.56
CA THR A 79 -14.96 -5.45 -2.75
C THR A 79 -13.54 -4.90 -2.93
N SER A 80 -13.38 -3.79 -3.65
CA SER A 80 -12.07 -3.25 -4.02
C SER A 80 -11.77 -1.95 -3.27
N PRO A 81 -10.74 -1.91 -2.42
CA PRO A 81 -10.22 -0.66 -1.88
C PRO A 81 -9.71 0.24 -3.00
N MET A 82 -10.09 1.51 -2.98
CA MET A 82 -9.60 2.49 -3.93
C MET A 82 -8.35 3.17 -3.37
N LEU A 83 -7.27 3.08 -4.13
CA LEU A 83 -5.96 3.56 -3.74
C LEU A 83 -5.51 4.70 -4.65
N MET A 84 -4.89 5.71 -4.05
CA MET A 84 -4.22 6.79 -4.75
C MET A 84 -2.74 6.74 -4.41
N TYR A 85 -1.92 6.72 -5.45
CA TYR A 85 -0.48 6.89 -5.37
C TYR A 85 -0.15 8.31 -5.79
N GLY A 86 0.58 9.05 -4.95
CA GLY A 86 0.92 10.44 -5.23
C GLY A 86 1.94 11.01 -4.25
N LEU A 87 2.31 12.26 -4.48
CA LEU A 87 3.28 12.96 -3.65
C LEU A 87 2.65 13.42 -2.33
N GLY A 88 3.36 13.18 -1.23
CA GLY A 88 3.04 13.79 0.06
C GLY A 88 3.30 15.31 0.04
N ILE A 89 2.60 16.05 0.91
CA ILE A 89 2.73 17.52 1.01
C ILE A 89 4.15 17.93 1.49
N TYR A 90 4.89 17.02 2.15
CA TYR A 90 6.20 17.27 2.74
C TYR A 90 7.26 16.19 2.44
N GLY A 91 7.07 15.36 1.41
CA GLY A 91 8.02 14.28 1.13
C GLY A 91 7.55 13.32 0.04
N GLY A 92 8.34 12.25 -0.17
CA GLY A 92 8.24 11.31 -1.29
C GLY A 92 6.89 10.64 -1.52
N SER A 93 6.85 9.72 -2.48
CA SER A 93 5.58 9.12 -2.88
C SER A 93 4.95 8.30 -1.76
N MET A 94 3.64 8.38 -1.64
CA MET A 94 2.85 7.63 -0.68
C MET A 94 1.64 6.98 -1.33
N LEU A 95 1.22 5.86 -0.76
CA LEU A 95 -0.03 5.20 -1.09
C LEU A 95 -1.06 5.54 0.00
N THR A 96 -2.27 5.93 -0.42
CA THR A 96 -3.38 6.24 0.51
C THR A 96 -4.70 5.70 -0.04
N LEU A 97 -5.66 5.44 0.85
CA LEU A 97 -7.05 5.31 0.43
C LEU A 97 -7.57 6.63 -0.13
N THR A 98 -8.49 6.53 -1.08
CA THR A 98 -9.16 7.67 -1.71
C THR A 98 -10.66 7.41 -1.83
N ASP A 99 -11.47 8.47 -1.79
CA ASP A 99 -12.90 8.44 -2.09
C ASP A 99 -13.18 8.73 -3.58
N LYS A 100 -12.13 9.07 -4.35
CA LYS A 100 -12.25 9.36 -5.77
C LYS A 100 -12.51 8.08 -6.54
N ARG A 101 -13.60 8.07 -7.31
CA ARG A 101 -14.01 6.96 -8.19
C ARG A 101 -13.25 6.98 -9.52
N VAL A 102 -11.92 7.06 -9.43
CA VAL A 102 -11.01 7.08 -10.57
C VAL A 102 -9.85 6.13 -10.28
N GLY A 103 -9.32 5.53 -11.34
CA GLY A 103 -8.26 4.53 -11.24
C GLY A 103 -8.52 3.35 -12.16
N GLU A 104 -7.57 2.43 -12.17
CA GLU A 104 -7.55 1.26 -13.03
C GLU A 104 -7.07 0.05 -12.23
N THR A 105 -7.53 -1.13 -12.61
CA THR A 105 -6.96 -2.40 -12.16
C THR A 105 -5.75 -2.75 -13.01
N GLN A 106 -4.83 -3.52 -12.45
CA GLN A 106 -3.71 -4.10 -13.17
C GLN A 106 -3.84 -5.62 -13.15
N ASP A 107 -3.23 -6.28 -14.13
CA ASP A 107 -3.14 -7.73 -14.13
C ASP A 107 -2.39 -8.20 -12.88
N LEU A 108 -3.02 -9.11 -12.15
CA LEU A 108 -2.51 -9.64 -10.90
C LEU A 108 -1.70 -10.91 -11.16
N ILE A 109 -0.48 -10.94 -10.62
CA ILE A 109 0.31 -12.15 -10.44
C ILE A 109 0.62 -12.32 -8.96
N MET A 110 0.25 -13.48 -8.39
CA MET A 110 0.51 -13.78 -6.98
C MET A 110 1.93 -14.30 -6.78
N TRP A 111 2.49 -14.13 -5.58
CA TRP A 111 3.84 -14.61 -5.24
C TRP A 111 3.98 -16.11 -5.54
N GLU A 112 2.97 -16.89 -5.20
CA GLU A 112 2.90 -18.35 -5.39
C GLU A 112 2.72 -18.76 -6.86
N GLN A 113 2.34 -17.82 -7.73
CA GLN A 113 2.19 -18.04 -9.18
C GLN A 113 3.46 -17.70 -9.97
N LEU A 114 4.43 -17.02 -9.35
CA LEU A 114 5.70 -16.67 -9.99
C LEU A 114 6.58 -17.90 -10.16
N THR A 115 7.38 -17.90 -11.24
CA THR A 115 8.42 -18.91 -11.43
C THR A 115 9.47 -18.81 -10.32
N GLU A 116 10.24 -19.88 -10.13
CA GLU A 116 11.33 -19.88 -9.14
C GLU A 116 12.37 -18.81 -9.45
N GLU A 117 12.69 -18.60 -10.73
CA GLU A 117 13.64 -17.58 -11.18
C GLU A 117 13.14 -16.16 -10.85
N ALA A 118 11.84 -15.90 -11.04
CA ALA A 118 11.27 -14.60 -10.70
C ALA A 118 11.26 -14.35 -9.19
N ARG A 119 10.96 -15.37 -8.38
CA ARG A 119 11.03 -15.27 -6.91
C ARG A 119 12.46 -15.08 -6.42
N GLY A 120 13.42 -15.80 -7.01
CA GLY A 120 14.85 -15.63 -6.73
C GLY A 120 15.33 -14.22 -7.08
N ALA A 121 15.03 -13.74 -8.28
CA ALA A 121 15.40 -12.40 -8.72
C ALA A 121 14.84 -11.30 -7.81
N LEU A 122 13.56 -11.38 -7.42
CA LEU A 122 12.94 -10.40 -6.52
C LEU A 122 13.52 -10.45 -5.09
N SER A 123 14.02 -11.61 -4.66
CA SER A 123 14.60 -11.78 -3.32
C SER A 123 16.06 -11.30 -3.25
N GLU A 124 16.80 -11.39 -4.34
CA GLU A 124 18.24 -11.12 -4.38
C GLU A 124 18.60 -9.74 -4.97
N THR A 125 17.74 -9.17 -5.82
CA THR A 125 18.03 -7.89 -6.50
C THR A 125 18.07 -6.74 -5.52
N ASP A 126 19.15 -5.93 -5.57
CA ASP A 126 19.23 -4.66 -4.86
C ASP A 126 18.49 -3.55 -5.63
N PHE A 127 17.27 -3.24 -5.17
CA PHE A 127 16.48 -2.09 -5.65
C PHE A 127 16.86 -0.77 -4.95
N GLY A 128 17.91 -0.77 -4.13
CA GLY A 128 18.34 0.35 -3.32
C GLY A 128 17.70 0.38 -1.94
N LYS A 129 18.29 1.17 -1.04
CA LYS A 129 17.91 1.21 0.39
C LYS A 129 16.46 1.62 0.66
N LYS A 130 15.86 2.37 -0.27
CA LYS A 130 14.51 2.96 -0.12
C LYS A 130 13.40 2.13 -0.78
N ALA A 131 13.72 1.22 -1.69
CA ALA A 131 12.72 0.47 -2.47
C ALA A 131 12.79 -1.04 -2.17
N LYS A 132 12.50 -1.42 -0.92
CA LYS A 132 12.51 -2.85 -0.54
C LYS A 132 11.27 -3.56 -1.09
N VAL A 133 11.45 -4.74 -1.68
CA VAL A 133 10.33 -5.56 -2.15
C VAL A 133 9.49 -6.03 -0.95
N PRO A 134 8.19 -5.70 -0.87
CA PRO A 134 7.46 -5.81 0.40
C PRO A 134 6.91 -7.21 0.68
N PHE A 135 6.79 -8.06 -0.34
CA PHE A 135 6.12 -9.36 -0.27
C PHE A 135 7.06 -10.57 -0.36
N ILE A 136 8.39 -10.35 -0.42
CA ILE A 136 9.36 -11.44 -0.36
C ILE A 136 9.43 -12.03 1.04
N ASP A 137 9.85 -13.29 1.16
CA ASP A 137 9.80 -14.07 2.41
C ASP A 137 10.46 -13.35 3.60
N VAL A 138 11.60 -12.69 3.38
CA VAL A 138 12.34 -11.96 4.44
C VAL A 138 11.61 -10.71 4.95
N ASN A 139 10.77 -10.07 4.12
CA ASN A 139 10.09 -8.82 4.46
C ASN A 139 8.61 -9.02 4.79
N PHE A 140 7.98 -10.07 4.26
CA PHE A 140 6.53 -10.25 4.27
C PHE A 140 5.94 -10.23 5.68
N ASN A 141 6.45 -11.08 6.59
CA ASN A 141 5.95 -11.16 7.96
C ASN A 141 6.18 -9.85 8.74
N ALA A 142 7.34 -9.22 8.59
CA ALA A 142 7.63 -7.95 9.25
C ALA A 142 6.69 -6.83 8.79
N ASN A 143 6.37 -6.80 7.49
CA ASN A 143 5.42 -5.86 6.92
C ASN A 143 3.98 -6.16 7.36
N LEU A 144 3.60 -7.43 7.48
CA LEU A 144 2.29 -7.81 8.03
C LEU A 144 2.14 -7.37 9.49
N GLU A 145 3.14 -7.57 10.34
CA GLU A 145 3.10 -7.12 11.73
C GLU A 145 3.02 -5.59 11.83
N THR A 146 3.83 -4.87 11.04
CA THR A 146 3.82 -3.39 11.04
C THR A 146 2.51 -2.81 10.49
N SER A 147 1.88 -3.51 9.55
CA SER A 147 0.63 -3.07 8.91
C SER A 147 -0.63 -3.57 9.63
N ARG A 148 -0.48 -4.32 10.72
CA ARG A 148 -1.59 -4.98 11.40
C ARG A 148 -2.49 -3.97 12.11
N PRO A 149 -3.79 -3.89 11.78
CA PRO A 149 -4.74 -3.13 12.56
C PRO A 149 -4.84 -3.84 13.91
N PHE A 150 -4.24 -3.27 14.96
CA PHE A 150 -4.20 -3.86 16.32
C PHE A 150 -5.51 -4.59 16.71
N LEU A 151 -5.35 -5.75 17.37
CA LEU A 151 -6.39 -6.51 18.07
C LEU A 151 -7.12 -5.64 19.11
#